data_AF-A0AAV4CD78-F1
#
_entry.id   AF-A0AAV4CD78-F1
#
_cell.length_a   1.000
_cell.length_b   1.000
_cell.length_c   1.000
_cell.angle_alpha   90.00
_cell.angle_beta   90.00
_cell.angle_gamma   90.00
#
_symmetry.space_group_name_H-M   'P 1'
#
loop_
_entity.id
_entity.type
_entity.pdbx_description
1 polymer ?
#
loop_
_entity_poly.entity_id
_entity_poly.type
_entity_poly.pdbx_seq_one_letter_code
_entity_poly.pdbx_strand_id
1 'polypeptide(L)'
;MKSILEENKCGKARLLTMLEESDDLVVKTVQPSLKTGRKWKVTEPVDEPKEFLKMKEVIGKTQTDRRGLGSTTAKWWSKTEGKEKRDMIIDEIRNKEDSTRVQKAVQQLQQGQWTNWDTAIQRSWNDIWHTAPLRISFLVRSVYDLLPSNANLVRWGKKDNSTCPLCQGSEL
;
A
#
# COMPACT_ATOMS: atom_id res chain seq x y z
N MET A 1 10.72 -2.26 2.25
CA MET A 1 11.55 -1.99 3.45
C MET A 1 10.62 -1.46 4.52
N LYS A 2 10.51 -2.14 5.67
CA LYS A 2 9.54 -1.76 6.71
C LYS A 2 10.06 -0.60 7.54
N SER A 3 9.19 0.37 7.84
CA SER A 3 9.57 1.52 8.65
C SER A 3 9.72 1.12 10.13
N ILE A 4 10.69 1.71 10.84
CA ILE A 4 10.85 1.52 12.29
C ILE A 4 9.55 1.88 13.03
N LEU A 5 8.83 2.89 12.54
CA LEU A 5 7.56 3.32 13.13
C LEU A 5 6.46 2.27 12.94
N GLU A 6 6.42 1.60 11.78
CA GLU A 6 5.48 0.51 11.52
C GLU A 6 5.74 -0.68 12.46
N GLU A 7 7.01 -1.09 12.61
CA GLU A 7 7.36 -2.17 13.53
C GLU A 7 7.08 -1.80 14.99
N ASN A 8 7.30 -0.53 15.37
CA ASN A 8 6.93 -0.04 16.70
C ASN A 8 5.41 -0.11 16.92
N LYS A 9 4.60 0.33 15.94
CA LYS A 9 3.13 0.21 15.98
C LYS A 9 2.69 -1.23 16.12
N CYS A 10 3.20 -2.12 15.26
CA CYS A 10 2.89 -3.55 15.31
C CYS A 10 3.27 -4.17 16.66
N GLY A 11 4.45 -3.85 17.19
CA GLY A 11 4.93 -4.36 18.47
C GLY A 11 4.05 -3.93 19.65
N LYS A 12 3.64 -2.66 19.69
CA LYS A 12 2.74 -2.14 20.73
C LYS A 12 1.32 -2.69 20.59
N ALA A 13 0.79 -2.80 19.37
CA ALA A 13 -0.51 -3.41 19.11
C ALA A 13 -0.54 -4.87 19.56
N ARG A 14 0.53 -5.63 19.25
CA ARG A 14 0.71 -7.01 19.72
C ARG A 14 0.73 -7.10 21.24
N LEU A 15 1.45 -6.19 21.90
CA LEU A 15 1.53 -6.17 23.36
C LEU A 15 0.16 -5.84 23.97
N LEU A 16 -0.56 -4.84 23.45
CA LEU A 16 -1.86 -4.45 23.97
C LEU A 16 -2.86 -5.59 23.86
N THR A 17 -2.96 -6.19 22.67
CA THR A 17 -3.88 -7.31 22.42
C THR A 17 -3.53 -8.54 23.26
N MET A 18 -2.24 -8.81 23.51
CA MET A 18 -1.83 -9.88 24.43
C MET A 18 -2.25 -9.62 25.88
N LEU A 19 -2.20 -8.36 26.34
CA LEU A 19 -2.64 -7.99 27.69
C LEU A 19 -4.16 -8.06 27.83
N GLU A 20 -4.91 -7.66 26.81
CA GLU A 20 -6.38 -7.78 26.76
C GLU A 20 -6.86 -9.24 26.80
N GLU A 21 -6.12 -10.13 26.14
CA GLU A 21 -6.40 -11.57 26.07
C GLU A 21 -5.69 -12.39 27.16
N SER A 22 -5.09 -11.76 28.17
CA SER A 22 -4.36 -12.49 29.20
C SER A 22 -5.29 -13.39 30.02
N ASP A 23 -4.82 -14.61 30.32
CA ASP A 23 -5.51 -15.55 31.22
C ASP A 23 -5.52 -15.06 32.67
N ASP A 24 -4.57 -14.18 33.04
CA ASP A 24 -4.50 -13.58 34.37
C ASP A 24 -5.56 -12.47 34.50
N LEU A 25 -6.55 -12.73 35.35
CA LEU A 25 -7.65 -11.81 35.62
C LEU A 25 -7.18 -10.45 36.14
N VAL A 26 -6.09 -10.40 36.91
CA VAL A 26 -5.55 -9.13 37.43
C VAL A 26 -5.00 -8.30 36.29
N VAL A 27 -4.20 -8.90 35.41
CA VAL A 27 -3.63 -8.23 34.24
C VAL A 27 -4.73 -7.75 33.29
N LYS A 28 -5.72 -8.62 33.05
CA LYS A 28 -6.87 -8.32 32.19
C LYS A 28 -7.75 -7.19 32.74
N THR A 29 -7.86 -7.08 34.07
CA THR A 29 -8.65 -6.02 34.73
C THR A 29 -7.91 -4.69 34.74
N VAL A 30 -6.59 -4.70 35.02
CA VAL A 30 -5.80 -3.47 35.15
C VAL A 30 -5.55 -2.78 33.81
N GLN A 31 -5.46 -3.54 32.70
CA GLN A 31 -5.16 -3.04 31.34
C GLN A 31 -4.13 -1.89 31.33
N PRO A 32 -2.86 -2.18 31.64
CA PRO A 32 -1.86 -1.14 31.87
C PRO A 32 -1.67 -0.28 30.61
N SER A 33 -1.69 1.05 30.81
CA SER A 33 -1.47 2.00 29.72
C SER A 33 -0.07 1.83 29.14
N LEU A 34 -0.02 1.46 27.85
CA LEU A 34 1.24 1.31 27.15
C LEU A 34 1.84 2.68 26.83
N LYS A 35 3.06 2.90 27.34
CA LYS A 35 3.85 4.08 26.99
C LYS A 35 4.10 4.11 25.48
N THR A 36 3.47 5.08 24.83
CA THR A 36 3.72 5.53 23.47
C THR A 36 4.29 6.94 23.51
N GLY A 37 5.02 7.32 22.47
CA GLY A 37 5.52 8.70 22.35
C GLY A 37 4.38 9.70 22.17
N ARG A 38 4.69 10.99 22.01
CA ARG A 38 3.68 12.04 21.85
C ARG A 38 2.85 11.98 20.56
N LYS A 39 3.36 11.30 19.53
CA LYS A 39 2.80 11.37 18.17
C LYS A 39 1.57 10.49 17.93
N TRP A 40 1.34 9.48 18.77
CA TRP A 40 0.24 8.53 18.58
C TRP A 40 -0.03 7.78 19.89
N LYS A 41 -1.25 7.26 20.05
CA LYS A 41 -1.66 6.41 21.17
C LYS A 41 -1.94 5.00 20.67
N VAL A 42 -1.74 3.96 21.50
CA VAL A 42 -1.90 2.56 21.05
C VAL A 42 -3.34 2.16 20.75
N THR A 43 -4.31 2.78 21.42
CA THR A 43 -5.74 2.43 21.27
C THR A 43 -6.24 2.65 19.83
N GLU A 44 -5.96 3.81 19.26
CA GLU A 44 -6.37 4.19 17.89
C GLU A 44 -5.95 3.16 16.81
N PRO A 45 -4.66 2.80 16.64
CA PRO A 45 -4.22 1.84 15.64
C PRO A 45 -4.56 0.39 15.99
N VAL A 46 -5.25 0.11 17.11
CA VAL A 46 -5.76 -1.24 17.43
C VAL A 46 -7.26 -1.29 17.21
N ASP A 47 -8.00 -0.29 17.68
CA ASP A 47 -9.46 -0.25 17.58
C ASP A 47 -9.93 -0.08 16.14
N GLU A 48 -9.28 0.78 15.36
CA GLU A 48 -9.65 0.98 13.96
C GLU A 48 -9.47 -0.30 13.11
N PRO A 49 -8.34 -1.04 13.17
CA PRO A 49 -8.24 -2.36 12.56
C PRO A 49 -9.28 -3.36 13.06
N LYS A 50 -9.59 -3.39 14.37
CA LYS A 50 -10.63 -4.27 14.91
C LYS A 50 -11.99 -3.98 14.26
N GLU A 51 -12.38 -2.72 14.15
CA GLU A 51 -13.63 -2.33 13.48
C GLU A 51 -13.61 -2.65 11.98
N PHE A 52 -12.47 -2.43 11.30
CA PHE A 52 -12.33 -2.77 9.89
C PHE A 52 -12.41 -4.28 9.64
N LEU A 53 -11.86 -5.10 10.53
CA LEU A 53 -11.96 -6.55 10.46
C LEU A 53 -13.40 -7.04 10.68
N LYS A 54 -14.15 -6.42 11.60
CA LYS A 54 -15.60 -6.66 11.74
C LYS A 54 -16.35 -6.27 10.47
N MET A 55 -16.02 -5.12 9.88
CA MET A 55 -16.64 -4.66 8.63
C MET A 55 -16.34 -5.63 7.46
N LYS A 56 -15.10 -6.12 7.34
CA LYS A 56 -14.72 -7.16 6.37
C LYS A 56 -15.54 -8.44 6.55
N GLU A 57 -15.85 -8.81 7.78
CA GLU A 57 -16.73 -9.95 8.07
C GLU A 57 -18.17 -9.72 7.62
N VAL A 58 -18.71 -8.50 7.81
CA VAL A 58 -20.06 -8.12 7.34
C VAL A 58 -20.15 -8.11 5.81
N ILE A 59 -19.15 -7.54 5.13
CA ILE A 59 -19.07 -7.55 3.67
C ILE A 59 -18.99 -8.98 3.12
N GLY A 60 -18.41 -9.89 3.92
CA GLY A 60 -18.21 -11.27 3.54
C GLY A 60 -17.11 -11.41 2.50
N LYS A 61 -17.10 -12.56 1.82
CA LYS A 61 -16.02 -12.92 0.91
C LYS A 61 -16.24 -12.27 -0.46
N THR A 62 -15.33 -11.38 -0.83
CA THR A 62 -15.29 -10.78 -2.17
C THR A 62 -14.37 -11.56 -3.09
N GLN A 63 -14.54 -11.38 -4.41
CA GLN A 63 -13.62 -11.90 -5.40
C GLN A 63 -12.37 -11.03 -5.39
N THR A 64 -11.22 -11.60 -5.00
CA THR A 64 -9.94 -10.89 -4.96
C THR A 64 -9.04 -11.16 -6.17
N ASP A 65 -9.31 -12.23 -6.93
CA ASP A 65 -8.49 -12.66 -8.06
C ASP A 65 -9.38 -13.30 -9.16
N ARG A 66 -8.78 -13.58 -10.31
CA ARG A 66 -9.41 -14.27 -11.45
C ARG A 66 -9.74 -15.74 -11.17
N ARG A 67 -9.34 -16.27 -10.02
CA ARG A 67 -9.65 -17.63 -9.53
C ARG A 67 -11.12 -17.82 -9.14
N GLY A 68 -11.88 -16.74 -9.00
CA GLY A 68 -13.30 -16.76 -8.67
C GLY A 68 -13.61 -16.86 -7.18
N LEU A 69 -14.89 -16.72 -6.86
CA LEU A 69 -15.43 -16.86 -5.50
C LEU A 69 -15.22 -18.31 -5.01
N GLY A 70 -14.90 -18.48 -3.73
CA GLY A 70 -14.69 -19.82 -3.15
C GLY A 70 -13.25 -20.31 -3.12
N SER A 71 -12.33 -19.78 -3.94
CA SER A 71 -10.96 -20.31 -4.06
C SER A 71 -10.09 -20.22 -2.79
N THR A 72 -10.27 -19.20 -1.94
CA THR A 72 -9.48 -18.98 -0.72
C THR A 72 -10.23 -19.35 0.58
N THR A 73 -9.57 -19.88 1.60
CA THR A 73 -10.21 -20.04 2.92
C THR A 73 -10.28 -18.68 3.62
N ALA A 74 -11.48 -18.28 4.06
CA ALA A 74 -11.68 -17.02 4.76
C ALA A 74 -11.46 -17.22 6.26
N LYS A 75 -10.64 -16.36 6.86
CA LYS A 75 -10.52 -16.25 8.32
C LYS A 75 -11.46 -15.14 8.80
N TRP A 76 -12.33 -15.48 9.74
CA TRP A 76 -13.33 -14.57 10.27
C TRP A 76 -12.92 -14.04 11.64
N TRP A 77 -13.14 -12.75 11.87
CA TRP A 77 -12.75 -12.09 13.10
C TRP A 77 -13.47 -12.67 14.32
N SER A 78 -14.77 -12.96 14.18
CA SER A 78 -15.58 -13.57 15.24
C SER A 78 -15.16 -15.00 15.62
N LYS A 79 -14.53 -15.73 14.69
CA LYS A 79 -14.16 -17.14 14.85
C LYS A 79 -12.69 -17.37 15.18
N THR A 80 -11.91 -16.30 15.28
CA THR A 80 -10.48 -16.37 15.58
C THR A 80 -10.21 -15.93 17.00
N GLU A 81 -9.26 -16.60 17.63
CA GLU A 81 -8.88 -16.37 19.02
C GLU A 81 -7.36 -16.40 19.20
N GLY A 82 -6.89 -15.79 20.27
CA GLY A 82 -5.49 -15.80 20.67
C GLY A 82 -4.56 -15.25 19.60
N LYS A 83 -3.52 -16.03 19.26
CA LYS A 83 -2.47 -15.59 18.34
C LYS A 83 -3.00 -15.23 16.96
N GLU A 84 -3.95 -16.00 16.42
CA GLU A 84 -4.47 -15.74 15.08
C GLU A 84 -5.19 -14.39 15.01
N LYS A 85 -5.94 -14.06 16.05
CA LYS A 85 -6.65 -12.79 16.18
C LYS A 85 -5.67 -11.61 16.22
N ARG A 86 -4.57 -11.75 16.95
CA ARG A 86 -3.50 -10.75 16.99
C ARG A 86 -2.80 -10.59 15.64
N ASP A 87 -2.51 -11.70 14.97
CA ASP A 87 -1.89 -11.67 13.65
C ASP A 87 -2.80 -10.95 12.63
N MET A 88 -4.13 -11.17 12.68
CA MET A 88 -5.09 -10.43 11.85
C MET A 88 -5.04 -8.91 12.10
N ILE A 89 -4.99 -8.46 13.36
CA ILE A 89 -4.85 -7.02 13.66
C ILE A 89 -3.54 -6.47 13.09
N ILE A 90 -2.43 -7.19 13.31
CA ILE A 90 -1.10 -6.73 12.89
C ILE A 90 -1.01 -6.63 11.37
N ASP A 91 -1.55 -7.63 10.66
CA ASP A 91 -1.59 -7.62 9.20
C ASP A 91 -2.44 -6.45 8.68
N GLU A 92 -3.53 -6.11 9.37
CA GLU A 92 -4.36 -4.97 8.99
C GLU A 92 -3.67 -3.62 9.24
N ILE A 93 -2.93 -3.48 10.34
CA ILE A 93 -2.09 -2.31 10.58
C ILE A 93 -1.07 -2.14 9.45
N ARG A 94 -0.44 -3.24 9.01
CA ARG A 94 0.53 -3.22 7.91
C ARG A 94 -0.13 -2.85 6.58
N ASN A 95 -1.29 -3.44 6.27
CA ASN A 95 -2.05 -3.12 5.07
C ASN A 95 -2.43 -1.64 5.04
N LYS A 96 -2.81 -1.05 6.18
CA LYS A 96 -3.12 0.38 6.26
C LYS A 96 -1.89 1.27 6.04
N GLU A 97 -0.76 0.90 6.62
CA GLU A 97 0.51 1.60 6.40
C GLU A 97 0.96 1.52 4.93
N ASP A 98 0.84 0.36 4.29
CA ASP A 98 1.12 0.18 2.87
C ASP A 98 0.14 0.97 2.00
N SER A 99 -1.15 0.96 2.32
CA SER A 99 -2.16 1.76 1.63
C SER A 99 -1.83 3.26 1.68
N THR A 100 -1.36 3.75 2.83
CA THR A 100 -0.92 5.14 3.01
C THR A 100 0.31 5.46 2.14
N ARG A 101 1.25 4.52 2.00
CA ARG A 101 2.43 4.68 1.12
C ARG A 101 2.02 4.72 -0.34
N VAL A 102 1.11 3.83 -0.76
CA VAL A 102 0.58 3.82 -2.12
C VAL A 102 -0.17 5.12 -2.40
N GLN A 103 -1.03 5.58 -1.50
CA GLN A 103 -1.73 6.86 -1.65
C GLN A 103 -0.74 8.02 -1.82
N LYS A 104 0.32 8.06 -1.02
CA LYS A 104 1.38 9.07 -1.15
C LYS A 104 2.09 8.97 -2.50
N ALA A 105 2.37 7.75 -2.97
CA ALA A 105 2.99 7.53 -4.28
C ALA A 105 2.07 8.02 -5.41
N VAL A 106 0.77 7.70 -5.37
CA VAL A 106 -0.21 8.17 -6.37
C VAL A 106 -0.27 9.70 -6.45
N GLN A 107 -0.10 10.39 -5.32
CA GLN A 107 -0.06 11.86 -5.27
C GLN A 107 1.24 12.47 -5.84
N GLN A 108 2.28 11.67 -6.07
CA GLN A 108 3.52 12.14 -6.66
C GLN A 108 3.44 12.07 -8.19
N LEU A 109 3.44 13.23 -8.85
CA LEU A 109 3.34 13.32 -10.32
C LEU A 109 4.36 12.45 -11.04
N GLN A 110 5.65 12.82 -11.06
CA GLN A 110 6.66 12.07 -11.83
C GLN A 110 7.12 10.80 -11.08
N GLN A 111 7.40 10.95 -9.79
CA GLN A 111 7.99 9.89 -8.96
C GLN A 111 6.98 8.79 -8.64
N GLY A 112 5.68 9.07 -8.77
CA GLY A 112 4.59 8.13 -8.56
C GLY A 112 4.09 7.45 -9.81
N GLN A 113 4.60 7.77 -11.01
CA GLN A 113 4.13 7.14 -12.27
C GLN A 113 4.23 5.61 -12.26
N TRP A 114 5.04 5.03 -11.38
CA TRP A 114 5.09 3.58 -11.18
C TRP A 114 3.76 2.96 -10.74
N THR A 115 2.86 3.74 -10.13
CA THR A 115 1.53 3.26 -9.73
C THR A 115 0.60 3.02 -10.92
N ASN A 116 0.93 3.53 -12.11
CA ASN A 116 0.12 3.37 -13.33
C ASN A 116 0.58 2.19 -14.21
N TRP A 117 1.53 1.38 -13.72
CA TRP A 117 2.09 0.23 -14.44
C TRP A 117 1.08 -0.87 -14.73
N ASP A 118 -0.13 -0.84 -14.16
CA ASP A 118 -1.22 -1.75 -14.54
C ASP A 118 -1.60 -1.65 -16.03
N THR A 119 -1.32 -0.49 -16.64
CA THR A 119 -1.45 -0.27 -18.10
C THR A 119 -0.21 -0.67 -18.89
N ALA A 120 0.93 -0.89 -18.23
CA ALA A 120 2.15 -1.33 -18.88
C ALA A 120 1.99 -2.79 -19.29
N ILE A 121 2.40 -3.11 -20.53
CA ILE A 121 2.35 -4.47 -21.07
C ILE A 121 3.13 -5.40 -20.13
N GLN A 122 2.43 -6.36 -19.52
CA GLN A 122 3.08 -7.41 -18.75
C GLN A 122 4.08 -8.15 -19.63
N ARG A 123 5.34 -8.15 -19.20
CA ARG A 123 6.44 -8.84 -19.89
C ARG A 123 7.08 -9.84 -18.95
N SER A 124 7.39 -11.02 -19.47
CA SER A 124 8.16 -11.98 -18.70
C SER A 124 9.60 -11.50 -18.53
N TRP A 125 10.28 -12.00 -17.51
CA TRP A 125 11.73 -11.75 -17.36
C TRP A 125 12.52 -12.17 -18.61
N ASN A 126 12.11 -13.26 -19.26
CA ASN A 126 12.73 -13.73 -20.49
C ASN A 126 12.58 -12.72 -21.64
N ASP A 127 11.39 -12.13 -21.79
CA ASP A 127 11.15 -11.08 -22.79
C ASP A 127 12.05 -9.87 -22.55
N ILE A 128 12.23 -9.46 -21.29
CA ILE A 128 13.10 -8.34 -20.92
C ILE A 128 14.55 -8.65 -21.30
N TRP A 129 15.08 -9.82 -20.93
CA TRP A 129 16.46 -10.21 -21.24
C TRP A 129 16.79 -10.24 -22.73
N HIS A 130 15.81 -10.62 -23.57
CA HIS A 130 15.98 -10.65 -25.03
C HIS A 130 15.56 -9.35 -25.73
N THR A 131 15.05 -8.36 -25.01
CA THR A 131 14.67 -7.07 -25.59
C THR A 131 15.91 -6.18 -25.76
N ALA A 132 16.03 -5.55 -26.94
CA ALA A 132 17.11 -4.59 -27.20
C ALA A 132 17.16 -3.48 -26.13
N PRO A 133 18.34 -3.07 -25.63
CA PRO A 133 18.46 -2.10 -24.53
C PRO A 133 17.74 -0.77 -24.79
N LEU A 134 17.75 -0.29 -26.04
CA LEU A 134 17.05 0.94 -26.42
C LEU A 134 15.53 0.83 -26.31
N ARG A 135 14.96 -0.35 -26.59
CA ARG A 135 13.52 -0.59 -26.42
C ARG A 135 13.14 -0.62 -24.95
N ILE A 136 13.96 -1.22 -24.08
CA ILE A 136 13.75 -1.16 -22.62
C ILE A 136 13.83 0.28 -22.14
N SER A 137 14.86 1.02 -22.56
CA SER A 137 15.02 2.43 -22.20
C SER A 137 13.82 3.27 -22.62
N PHE A 138 13.31 3.06 -23.85
CA PHE A 138 12.11 3.72 -24.33
C PHE A 138 10.89 3.39 -23.47
N LEU A 139 10.64 2.11 -23.18
CA LEU A 139 9.49 1.68 -22.37
C LEU A 139 9.53 2.26 -20.96
N VAL A 140 10.69 2.21 -20.30
CA VAL A 140 10.83 2.81 -18.97
C VAL A 140 10.58 4.32 -19.04
N ARG A 141 11.19 5.01 -20.02
CA ARG A 141 11.00 6.45 -20.18
C ARG A 141 9.58 6.83 -20.61
N SER A 142 8.85 5.99 -21.34
CA SER A 142 7.48 6.26 -21.73
C SER A 142 6.55 6.21 -20.52
N VAL A 143 6.75 5.24 -19.62
CA VAL A 143 5.91 5.11 -18.42
C VAL A 143 6.19 6.23 -17.42
N TYR A 144 7.45 6.63 -17.26
CA TYR A 144 7.80 7.73 -16.36
C TYR A 144 7.69 9.12 -17.01
N ASP A 145 7.13 9.27 -18.21
CA ASP A 145 7.08 10.53 -18.99
C ASP A 145 8.44 11.27 -19.03
N LEU A 146 9.48 10.55 -19.45
CA LEU A 146 10.86 11.02 -19.62
C LEU A 146 11.31 11.00 -21.08
N LEU A 147 10.38 10.82 -22.01
CA LEU A 147 10.67 10.95 -23.43
C LEU A 147 10.85 12.43 -23.79
N PRO A 148 11.65 12.77 -24.83
CA PRO A 148 11.90 14.15 -25.25
C PRO A 148 10.68 14.77 -25.96
N SER A 149 9.54 14.83 -25.29
CA SER A 149 8.36 15.59 -25.72
C SER A 149 8.62 17.09 -25.58
N ASN A 150 7.91 17.93 -26.34
CA ASN A 150 8.08 19.39 -26.22
C ASN A 150 7.84 19.90 -24.79
N ALA A 151 6.85 19.34 -24.08
CA ALA A 151 6.59 19.65 -22.68
C ALA A 151 7.79 19.30 -21.77
N ASN A 152 8.38 18.11 -21.94
CA ASN A 152 9.54 17.70 -21.15
C ASN A 152 10.79 18.50 -21.50
N LEU A 153 10.99 18.86 -22.77
CA LEU A 153 12.11 19.71 -23.19
C LEU A 153 12.06 21.10 -22.54
N VAL A 154 10.86 21.70 -22.43
CA VAL A 154 10.67 22.95 -21.68
C VAL A 154 10.95 22.74 -20.20
N ARG A 155 10.40 21.67 -19.61
CA ARG A 155 10.62 21.34 -18.20
C ARG A 155 12.10 21.13 -17.85
N TRP A 156 12.89 20.62 -18.79
CA TRP A 156 14.34 20.44 -18.65
C TRP A 156 15.16 21.69 -19.01
N GLY A 157 14.53 22.80 -19.36
CA GLY A 157 15.20 24.04 -19.76
C GLY A 157 15.96 23.92 -21.10
N LYS A 158 15.58 22.97 -21.95
CA LYS A 158 16.20 22.75 -23.28
C LYS A 158 15.47 23.48 -24.41
N LYS A 159 14.29 24.03 -24.15
CA LYS A 159 13.45 24.76 -25.10
C LYS A 159 12.58 25.76 -24.34
N ASP A 160 12.21 26.87 -24.96
CA ASP A 160 11.38 27.89 -24.31
C ASP A 160 9.87 27.62 -24.43
N ASN A 161 9.43 27.03 -25.56
CA ASN A 161 8.01 26.81 -25.87
C ASN A 161 7.65 25.32 -25.98
N SER A 162 6.54 24.93 -25.33
CA SER A 162 6.03 23.56 -25.30
C SER A 162 5.14 23.22 -26.51
N THR A 163 4.84 24.21 -27.34
CA THR A 163 3.93 24.06 -28.47
C THR A 163 4.45 23.04 -29.47
N CYS A 164 3.58 22.08 -29.81
CA CYS A 164 3.83 21.11 -30.85
C CYS A 164 3.88 21.82 -32.23
N PRO A 165 4.99 21.76 -32.98
CA PRO A 165 5.09 22.42 -34.28
C PRO A 165 4.13 21.85 -35.33
N LEU A 166 3.67 20.60 -35.14
CA LEU A 166 2.69 19.95 -36.01
C LEU A 166 1.24 20.25 -35.62
N CYS A 167 0.99 20.62 -34.37
CA CYS A 167 -0.34 20.71 -33.78
C CYS A 167 -0.80 22.16 -33.56
N GLN A 168 0.11 23.15 -33.66
CA GLN A 168 -0.15 24.59 -33.54
C GLN A 168 -1.01 25.02 -32.33
N GLY A 169 -1.11 24.21 -31.27
CA GLY A 169 -1.92 24.52 -30.09
C GLY A 169 -3.40 24.12 -30.18
N SER A 170 -3.83 23.31 -31.15
CA SER A 170 -5.14 22.68 -31.08
C SER A 170 -5.14 21.59 -30.00
N GLU A 171 -5.84 21.83 -28.89
CA GLU A 171 -6.11 20.84 -27.85
C GLU A 171 -7.04 19.75 -28.42
N LEU A 172 -6.64 18.48 -28.24
CA LEU A 172 -7.50 17.30 -28.39
C LEU A 172 -7.92 16.83 -27.00
#